data_AF-A0A0C9XJ41-F1
#
_entry.id   AF-A0A0C9XJ41-F1
#
_cell.length_a   1.000
_cell.length_b   1.000
_cell.length_c   1.000
_cell.angle_alpha   90.00
_cell.angle_beta   90.00
_cell.angle_gamma   90.00
#
_symmetry.space_group_name_H-M   'P 1'
#
loop_
_entity.id
_entity.type
_entity.pdbx_description
1 polymer ?
#
loop_
_entity_poly.entity_id
_entity_poly.type
_entity_poly.pdbx_seq_one_letter_code
_entity_poly.pdbx_strand_id
1 'polypeptide(L)'
;MLLLSNAFLFISLTLSASLKSGSAYPLSFLLRDWEPEICNPDFEGSALSVVGNHGEWGAQYIKPGSHVIGTSTRGAQVANPDFHFTLTHNGETPRRYVIQDVDNDIFVVGIVDNKLQLQNLNISNPTQIWKVECEFCDSGFAGEDAYLAAYDCAISSPTTEGCVQLGLNKTQPLTLVPCSRRDEKQSFQFWTANATARGE
;
A
#
# COMPACT_ATOMS: atom_id res chain seq x y z
N MET A 1 -54.05 60.93 -11.07
CA MET A 1 -55.07 61.35 -10.08
C MET A 1 -55.16 60.20 -9.07
N LEU A 2 -54.42 60.31 -7.95
CA LEU A 2 -54.96 60.62 -6.61
C LEU A 2 -55.95 59.50 -6.16
N LEU A 3 -55.73 58.68 -5.11
CA LEU A 3 -55.25 58.96 -3.75
C LEU A 3 -54.91 57.66 -2.96
N LEU A 4 -53.98 57.80 -2.00
CA LEU A 4 -53.98 57.37 -0.58
C LEU A 4 -54.24 55.87 -0.24
N SER A 5 -53.30 55.17 0.39
CA SER A 5 -52.83 55.26 1.80
C SER A 5 -53.45 54.14 2.62
N ASN A 6 -52.63 53.26 3.20
CA ASN A 6 -52.83 52.81 4.57
C ASN A 6 -51.53 52.25 5.13
N ALA A 7 -51.12 52.88 6.22
CA ALA A 7 -49.98 52.53 7.05
C ALA A 7 -50.29 51.25 7.84
N PHE A 8 -49.29 50.37 7.96
CA PHE A 8 -49.18 49.49 9.13
C PHE A 8 -47.73 49.46 9.58
N LEU A 9 -47.50 50.17 10.69
CA LEU A 9 -46.24 50.26 11.41
C LEU A 9 -46.20 49.08 12.40
N PHE A 10 -45.47 48.01 12.09
CA PHE A 10 -45.20 46.94 13.05
C PHE A 10 -43.93 47.29 13.84
N ILE A 11 -44.12 47.74 15.09
CA ILE A 11 -43.05 47.88 16.07
C ILE A 11 -42.82 46.49 16.66
N SER A 12 -41.76 45.81 16.23
CA SER A 12 -41.30 44.56 16.85
C SER A 12 -40.21 44.87 17.87
N LEU A 13 -40.56 44.78 19.16
CA LEU A 13 -39.62 44.82 20.27
C LEU A 13 -38.90 43.47 20.35
N THR A 14 -37.65 43.40 19.90
CA THR A 14 -36.77 42.27 20.22
C THR A 14 -35.89 42.62 21.41
N LEU A 15 -36.09 41.85 22.48
CA LEU A 15 -35.38 41.90 23.75
C LEU A 15 -33.92 41.45 23.55
N SER A 16 -32.96 42.38 23.69
CA SER A 16 -31.53 42.05 23.68
C SER A 16 -31.14 41.38 24.99
N ALA A 17 -31.03 40.05 25.01
CA ALA A 17 -30.40 39.32 26.10
C ALA A 17 -28.86 39.36 25.93
N SER A 18 -28.20 40.24 26.68
CA SER A 18 -26.74 40.27 26.78
C SER A 18 -26.24 39.11 27.64
N LEU A 19 -25.96 37.96 27.01
CA LEU A 19 -25.19 36.90 27.64
C LEU A 19 -23.71 37.33 27.70
N LYS A 20 -23.24 37.53 28.93
CA LYS A 20 -21.83 37.75 29.26
C LYS A 20 -20.99 36.63 28.64
N SER A 21 -20.08 37.00 27.76
CA SER A 21 -19.05 36.11 27.22
C SER A 21 -18.15 35.64 28.36
N GLY A 22 -18.40 34.41 28.82
CA GLY A 22 -17.41 33.64 29.53
C GLY A 22 -16.21 33.45 28.60
N SER A 23 -15.02 33.79 29.09
CA SER A 23 -13.75 33.52 28.43
C SER A 23 -13.60 32.02 28.24
N ALA A 24 -14.12 31.50 27.13
CA ALA A 24 -13.74 30.20 26.62
C ALA A 24 -12.31 30.36 26.12
N TYR A 25 -11.34 29.93 26.94
CA TYR A 25 -10.02 29.59 26.44
C TYR A 25 -10.24 28.62 25.28
N PRO A 26 -9.82 28.94 24.04
CA PRO A 26 -9.82 27.93 23.02
C PRO A 26 -8.85 26.85 23.52
N LEU A 27 -9.41 25.71 23.90
CA LEU A 27 -8.67 24.46 23.93
C LEU A 27 -8.33 24.14 22.48
N SER A 28 -7.34 24.86 21.95
CA SER A 28 -6.54 24.42 20.83
C SER A 28 -5.73 23.23 21.33
N PHE A 29 -6.41 22.12 21.59
CA PHE A 29 -5.77 20.82 21.50
C PHE A 29 -5.28 20.78 20.07
N LEU A 30 -3.98 20.98 19.93
CA LEU A 30 -3.22 20.61 18.76
C LEU A 30 -3.63 19.17 18.46
N LEU A 31 -4.56 19.01 17.51
CA LEU A 31 -4.50 17.90 16.57
C LEU A 31 -3.12 18.05 15.95
N ARG A 32 -2.13 17.48 16.62
CA ARG A 32 -0.86 17.16 16.02
C ARG A 32 -1.30 16.23 14.90
N ASP A 33 -1.31 16.75 13.67
CA ASP A 33 -1.38 15.94 12.47
C ASP A 33 -0.32 14.86 12.67
N TRP A 34 -0.76 13.69 13.09
CA TRP A 34 0.05 12.51 13.13
C TRP A 34 0.11 12.12 11.65
N GLU A 35 1.09 12.65 10.93
CA GLU A 35 1.47 12.00 9.70
C GLU A 35 2.27 10.77 10.13
N PRO A 36 1.77 9.54 9.86
CA PRO A 36 2.54 8.34 10.15
C PRO A 36 3.92 8.46 9.53
N GLU A 37 4.95 8.16 10.32
CA GLU A 37 6.33 8.18 9.84
C GLU A 37 6.50 7.07 8.81
N ILE A 38 6.62 7.44 7.55
CA ILE A 38 6.77 6.48 6.45
C ILE A 38 8.17 5.88 6.50
N CYS A 39 8.22 4.56 6.60
CA CYS A 39 9.45 3.79 6.58
C CYS A 39 9.63 3.06 5.25
N ASN A 40 10.89 2.76 4.94
CA ASN A 40 11.28 1.99 3.76
C ASN A 40 11.95 0.71 4.27
N PRO A 41 11.24 -0.44 4.27
CA PRO A 41 11.75 -1.67 4.85
C PRO A 41 13.00 -2.12 4.09
N ASP A 42 13.89 -2.86 4.75
CA ASP A 42 15.06 -3.47 4.13
C ASP A 42 14.80 -4.95 3.87
N PHE A 43 14.28 -5.27 2.69
CA PHE A 43 13.91 -6.63 2.32
C PHE A 43 15.01 -7.40 1.60
N GLU A 44 16.22 -6.84 1.48
CA GLU A 44 17.29 -7.44 0.70
C GLU A 44 17.56 -8.88 1.12
N GLY A 45 17.55 -9.79 0.14
CA GLY A 45 17.83 -11.21 0.34
C GLY A 45 16.75 -11.99 1.10
N SER A 46 15.64 -11.34 1.47
CA SER A 46 14.56 -11.99 2.21
C SER A 46 13.54 -12.64 1.25
N ALA A 47 13.11 -13.85 1.59
CA ALA A 47 11.94 -14.49 0.98
C ALA A 47 10.69 -14.05 1.74
N LEU A 48 9.74 -13.43 1.06
CA LEU A 48 8.56 -12.81 1.67
C LEU A 48 7.26 -13.28 1.03
N SER A 49 6.24 -13.42 1.87
CA SER A 49 4.84 -13.52 1.48
C SER A 49 4.24 -12.11 1.48
N VAL A 50 3.59 -11.72 0.37
CA VAL A 50 2.94 -10.41 0.21
C VAL A 50 1.43 -10.57 0.30
N VAL A 51 0.85 -10.04 1.36
CA VAL A 51 -0.57 -10.25 1.72
C VAL A 51 -1.29 -8.91 1.68
N GLY A 52 -2.40 -8.79 0.98
CA GLY A 52 -3.31 -7.66 1.13
C GLY A 52 -4.70 -8.11 1.54
N ASN A 53 -5.58 -7.15 1.85
CA ASN A 53 -6.90 -7.43 2.45
C ASN A 53 -7.82 -8.33 1.61
N HIS A 54 -7.55 -8.44 0.30
CA HIS A 54 -8.38 -9.20 -0.65
C HIS A 54 -7.65 -10.41 -1.25
N GLY A 55 -6.41 -10.69 -0.83
CA GLY A 55 -5.65 -11.82 -1.34
C GLY A 55 -4.14 -11.72 -1.09
N GLU A 56 -3.48 -12.84 -1.30
CA GLU A 56 -2.03 -12.99 -1.26
C GLU A 56 -1.49 -13.02 -2.69
N TRP A 57 -0.31 -12.43 -2.88
CA TRP A 57 0.41 -12.53 -4.15
C TRP A 57 0.87 -13.96 -4.37
N GLY A 58 0.86 -14.39 -5.62
CA GLY A 58 1.33 -15.72 -6.00
C GLY A 58 1.16 -15.90 -7.50
N ALA A 59 1.89 -16.84 -8.07
CA ALA A 59 1.76 -17.21 -9.47
C ALA A 59 1.23 -18.65 -9.58
N GLN A 60 0.16 -18.84 -10.35
CA GLN A 60 -0.40 -20.17 -10.62
C GLN A 60 0.55 -21.05 -11.45
N TYR A 61 1.44 -20.43 -12.23
CA TYR A 61 2.48 -21.12 -12.99
C TYR A 61 3.74 -20.26 -13.02
N ILE A 62 4.89 -20.88 -12.81
CA ILE A 62 6.20 -20.21 -12.86
C ILE A 62 6.68 -20.19 -14.32
N LYS A 63 6.19 -19.22 -15.09
CA LYS A 63 6.58 -18.98 -16.49
C LYS A 63 6.32 -17.52 -16.90
N PRO A 64 7.01 -16.99 -17.92
CA PRO A 64 6.73 -15.66 -18.44
C PRO A 64 5.28 -15.50 -18.91
N GLY A 65 4.69 -14.34 -18.64
CA GLY A 65 3.30 -14.00 -18.94
C GLY A 65 2.28 -14.51 -17.92
N SER A 66 2.70 -15.31 -16.93
CA SER A 66 1.83 -15.67 -15.81
C SER A 66 1.43 -14.45 -14.99
N HIS A 67 0.14 -14.31 -14.70
CA HIS A 67 -0.33 -13.26 -13.79
C HIS A 67 0.14 -13.50 -12.36
N VAL A 68 0.54 -12.42 -11.70
CA VAL A 68 0.89 -12.40 -10.28
C VAL A 68 -0.39 -12.12 -9.49
N ILE A 69 -1.32 -13.07 -9.47
CA ILE A 69 -2.47 -13.06 -8.53
C ILE A 69 -2.90 -14.46 -8.11
N GLY A 70 -3.04 -14.62 -6.78
CA GLY A 70 -4.18 -15.26 -6.13
C GLY A 70 -4.18 -16.79 -6.08
N THR A 71 -3.70 -17.31 -4.95
CA THR A 71 -3.35 -18.72 -4.65
C THR A 71 -2.08 -19.13 -5.37
N SER A 72 -0.97 -19.03 -4.63
CA SER A 72 0.29 -19.61 -5.03
C SER A 72 0.15 -21.10 -5.38
N THR A 73 1.01 -21.58 -6.29
CA THR A 73 1.25 -23.04 -6.44
C THR A 73 1.74 -23.69 -5.15
N ARG A 74 2.31 -22.89 -4.25
CA ARG A 74 2.81 -23.27 -2.93
C ARG A 74 1.67 -23.26 -1.88
N GLY A 75 0.44 -22.94 -2.28
CA GLY A 75 -0.75 -22.83 -1.43
C GLY A 75 -0.90 -21.44 -0.82
N ALA A 76 -2.14 -21.04 -0.50
CA ALA A 76 -2.40 -19.78 0.20
C ALA A 76 -2.22 -19.98 1.71
N GLN A 77 -1.02 -19.71 2.21
CA GLN A 77 -0.69 -19.71 3.63
C GLN A 77 0.30 -18.59 3.88
N VAL A 78 -0.12 -17.62 4.71
CA VAL A 78 0.77 -16.58 5.22
C VAL A 78 2.06 -17.23 5.72
N ALA A 79 3.20 -16.61 5.43
CA ALA A 79 4.53 -17.14 5.73
C ALA A 79 4.98 -18.34 4.89
N ASN A 80 4.35 -18.60 3.74
CA ASN A 80 4.95 -19.39 2.66
C ASN A 80 5.38 -18.44 1.53
N PRO A 81 6.66 -18.05 1.46
CA PRO A 81 7.07 -16.96 0.59
C PRO A 81 7.00 -17.36 -0.89
N ASP A 82 6.56 -16.42 -1.72
CA ASP A 82 6.58 -16.59 -3.18
C ASP A 82 7.71 -15.80 -3.84
N PHE A 83 8.23 -14.78 -3.15
CA PHE A 83 9.11 -13.81 -3.77
C PHE A 83 10.35 -13.45 -2.94
N HIS A 84 11.48 -13.31 -3.63
CA HIS A 84 12.67 -12.64 -3.13
C HIS A 84 12.67 -11.17 -3.53
N PHE A 85 13.13 -10.31 -2.63
CA PHE A 85 13.36 -8.88 -2.91
C PHE A 85 14.86 -8.65 -3.01
N THR A 86 15.30 -8.17 -4.18
CA THR A 86 16.72 -7.91 -4.46
C THR A 86 16.91 -6.48 -4.91
N LEU A 87 17.86 -5.77 -4.29
CA LEU A 87 18.16 -4.38 -4.53
C LEU A 87 18.69 -4.19 -5.96
N THR A 88 18.15 -3.18 -6.66
CA THR A 88 18.69 -2.80 -7.97
C THR A 88 20.03 -2.08 -7.84
N HIS A 89 20.23 -1.33 -6.76
CA HIS A 89 21.45 -0.59 -6.45
C HIS A 89 21.65 -0.47 -4.93
N ASN A 90 22.86 -0.75 -4.46
CA ASN A 90 23.20 -0.60 -3.05
C ASN A 90 23.24 0.89 -2.65
N GLY A 91 22.49 1.25 -1.60
CA GLY A 91 22.54 2.57 -0.97
C GLY A 91 21.58 3.63 -1.51
N GLU A 92 20.66 3.29 -2.43
CA GLU A 92 19.60 4.21 -2.86
C GLU A 92 18.47 4.28 -1.82
N THR A 93 18.02 5.50 -1.50
CA THR A 93 16.85 5.76 -0.64
C THR A 93 15.87 6.65 -1.41
N PRO A 94 14.59 6.27 -1.57
CA PRO A 94 13.99 5.01 -1.11
C PRO A 94 14.57 3.79 -1.83
N ARG A 95 14.70 2.67 -1.11
CA ARG A 95 15.23 1.41 -1.66
C ARG A 95 14.38 0.96 -2.85
N ARG A 96 15.04 0.39 -3.85
CA ARG A 96 14.42 -0.12 -5.07
C ARG A 96 14.74 -1.59 -5.25
N TYR A 97 13.72 -2.35 -5.60
CA TYR A 97 13.77 -3.80 -5.66
C TYR A 97 13.40 -4.32 -7.03
N VAL A 98 14.04 -5.41 -7.43
CA VAL A 98 13.45 -6.42 -8.29
C VAL A 98 12.77 -7.44 -7.38
N ILE A 99 11.55 -7.84 -7.74
CA ILE A 99 10.79 -8.87 -7.02
C ILE A 99 10.88 -10.15 -7.85
N GLN A 100 11.67 -11.12 -7.40
CA GLN A 100 11.96 -12.40 -8.08
C GLN A 100 11.08 -13.51 -7.52
N ASP A 101 10.74 -14.52 -8.31
CA ASP A 101 10.15 -15.76 -7.79
C ASP A 101 11.17 -16.52 -6.92
N VAL A 102 10.71 -17.12 -5.82
CA VAL A 102 11.59 -17.80 -4.85
C VAL A 102 12.29 -19.03 -5.41
N ASP A 103 11.66 -19.76 -6.34
CA ASP A 103 12.21 -20.99 -6.93
C ASP A 103 12.95 -20.71 -8.25
N ASN A 104 12.84 -19.49 -8.78
CA ASN A 104 13.37 -19.15 -10.09
C ASN A 104 13.77 -17.66 -10.19
N ASP A 105 15.05 -17.41 -9.98
CA ASP A 105 15.66 -16.08 -9.95
C ASP A 105 15.67 -15.34 -11.31
N ILE A 106 15.45 -16.05 -12.43
CA ILE A 106 15.31 -15.43 -13.75
C ILE A 106 13.90 -14.92 -14.02
N PHE A 107 12.91 -15.23 -13.17
CA PHE A 107 11.54 -14.73 -13.30
C PHE A 107 11.23 -13.65 -12.27
N VAL A 108 10.75 -12.51 -12.77
CA VAL A 108 10.51 -11.31 -11.97
C VAL A 108 9.13 -10.74 -12.20
N VAL A 109 8.59 -10.07 -11.20
CA VAL A 109 7.36 -9.29 -11.31
C VAL A 109 7.64 -8.06 -12.16
N GLY A 110 6.90 -7.91 -13.26
CA GLY A 110 6.96 -6.73 -14.11
C GLY A 110 5.59 -6.31 -14.62
N ILE A 111 5.52 -5.09 -15.17
CA ILE A 111 4.28 -4.53 -15.72
C ILE A 111 4.14 -4.87 -17.21
N VAL A 112 3.00 -5.43 -17.61
CA VAL A 112 2.57 -5.64 -19.01
C VAL A 112 1.12 -5.21 -19.13
N ASP A 113 0.80 -4.28 -20.03
CA ASP A 113 -0.57 -3.77 -20.23
C ASP A 113 -1.27 -3.39 -18.93
N ASN A 114 -0.54 -2.67 -18.06
CA ASN A 114 -0.99 -2.22 -16.73
C ASN A 114 -1.30 -3.34 -15.72
N LYS A 115 -0.90 -4.58 -16.00
CA LYS A 115 -1.05 -5.75 -15.13
C LYS A 115 0.31 -6.25 -14.67
N LEU A 116 0.39 -6.80 -13.47
CA LEU A 116 1.59 -7.46 -12.97
C LEU A 116 1.64 -8.90 -13.48
N GLN A 117 2.77 -9.26 -14.08
CA GLN A 117 3.05 -10.57 -14.65
C GLN A 117 4.49 -10.98 -14.36
N LEU A 118 4.75 -12.29 -14.31
CA LEU A 118 6.11 -12.81 -14.36
C LEU A 118 6.71 -12.54 -15.74
N GLN A 119 7.94 -12.06 -15.77
CA GLN A 119 8.74 -11.78 -16.96
C GLN A 119 10.14 -12.36 -16.79
N ASN A 120 10.88 -12.51 -17.89
CA ASN A 120 12.32 -12.74 -17.77
C ASN A 120 13.00 -11.50 -17.17
N LEU A 121 13.93 -11.72 -16.24
CA LEU A 121 14.74 -10.68 -15.64
C LEU A 121 15.47 -9.89 -16.72
N ASN A 122 15.27 -8.58 -16.68
CA ASN A 122 16.01 -7.59 -17.43
C ASN A 122 16.21 -6.37 -16.53
N ILE A 123 17.37 -6.29 -15.87
CA ILE A 123 17.67 -5.23 -14.90
C ILE A 123 17.62 -3.81 -15.51
N SER A 124 17.76 -3.69 -16.83
CA SER A 124 17.63 -2.41 -17.54
C SER A 124 16.18 -2.04 -17.84
N ASN A 125 15.21 -2.94 -17.61
CA ASN A 125 13.81 -2.68 -17.84
C ASN A 125 13.17 -2.02 -16.60
N PRO A 126 12.80 -0.73 -16.67
CA PRO A 126 12.24 -0.03 -15.53
C PRO A 126 10.87 -0.57 -15.08
N THR A 127 10.16 -1.34 -15.92
CA THR A 127 8.87 -1.94 -15.54
C THR A 127 9.00 -3.10 -14.56
N GLN A 128 10.23 -3.50 -14.21
CA GLN A 128 10.54 -4.58 -13.27
C GLN A 128 11.11 -4.06 -11.94
N ILE A 129 11.13 -2.74 -11.75
CA ILE A 129 11.68 -2.07 -10.57
C ILE A 129 10.52 -1.59 -9.69
N TRP A 130 10.62 -1.82 -8.40
CA TRP A 130 9.58 -1.56 -7.43
C TRP A 130 10.11 -0.79 -6.23
N LYS A 131 9.24 0.05 -5.64
CA LYS A 131 9.46 0.74 -4.37
C LYS A 131 8.42 0.26 -3.36
N VAL A 132 8.83 0.06 -2.11
CA VAL A 132 7.93 -0.26 -1.00
C VAL A 132 8.04 0.82 0.07
N GLU A 133 6.91 1.38 0.46
CA GLU A 133 6.77 2.37 1.52
C GLU A 133 5.70 1.91 2.49
N CYS A 134 5.98 1.91 3.79
CA CYS A 134 5.08 1.38 4.81
C CYS A 134 4.87 2.38 5.94
N GLU A 135 3.77 2.22 6.66
CA GLU A 135 3.55 2.88 7.95
C GLU A 135 4.36 2.22 9.08
N PHE A 136 4.60 0.91 8.98
CA PHE A 136 5.41 0.16 9.92
C PHE A 136 6.41 -0.76 9.21
N CYS A 137 7.64 -0.74 9.69
CA CYS A 137 8.73 -1.60 9.26
C CYS A 137 9.48 -2.10 10.49
N ASP A 138 9.60 -3.40 10.63
CA ASP A 138 10.56 -3.98 11.55
C ASP A 138 11.95 -4.02 10.88
N SER A 139 13.00 -3.84 11.67
CA SER A 139 14.39 -3.93 11.22
C SER A 139 15.09 -5.23 11.67
N GLY A 140 14.45 -6.04 12.50
CA GLY A 140 15.00 -7.25 13.11
C GLY A 140 14.41 -8.57 12.62
N PHE A 141 13.60 -8.58 11.56
CA PHE A 141 12.89 -9.79 11.12
C PHE A 141 13.78 -10.82 10.38
N ALA A 142 15.02 -10.46 10.04
CA ALA A 142 15.91 -11.36 9.30
C ALA A 142 16.21 -12.62 10.12
N GLY A 143 15.81 -13.79 9.59
CA GLY A 143 15.96 -15.08 10.27
C GLY A 143 14.79 -15.47 11.17
N GLU A 144 13.81 -14.59 11.38
CA GLU A 144 12.60 -14.89 12.14
C GLU A 144 11.60 -15.71 11.30
N ASP A 145 10.85 -16.58 11.97
CA ASP A 145 9.89 -17.49 11.34
C ASP A 145 8.46 -16.96 11.40
N ALA A 146 7.79 -16.94 10.25
CA ALA A 146 6.40 -16.49 10.13
C ALA A 146 6.12 -15.12 10.79
N TYR A 147 7.07 -14.20 10.63
CA TYR A 147 7.09 -12.91 11.30
C TYR A 147 6.53 -11.80 10.42
N LEU A 148 5.75 -10.88 11.00
CA LEU A 148 5.25 -9.69 10.31
C LEU A 148 6.36 -8.65 10.18
N ALA A 149 7.05 -8.63 9.04
CA ALA A 149 8.17 -7.73 8.78
C ALA A 149 7.74 -6.28 8.54
N ALA A 150 6.59 -6.06 7.90
CA ALA A 150 6.05 -4.73 7.62
C ALA A 150 4.54 -4.77 7.36
N TYR A 151 3.82 -3.68 7.63
CA TYR A 151 2.39 -3.56 7.33
C TYR A 151 1.99 -2.14 6.93
N ASP A 152 0.77 -2.04 6.39
CA ASP A 152 0.23 -0.81 5.78
C ASP A 152 1.17 -0.24 4.73
N CYS A 153 1.64 -1.14 3.86
CA CYS A 153 2.59 -0.85 2.81
C CYS A 153 1.93 -0.60 1.47
N ALA A 154 2.44 0.38 0.73
CA ALA A 154 2.18 0.56 -0.68
C ALA A 154 3.36 0.05 -1.52
N ILE A 155 3.05 -0.69 -2.58
CA ILE A 155 4.03 -1.13 -3.58
C ILE A 155 3.82 -0.29 -4.83
N SER A 156 4.85 0.40 -5.30
CA SER A 156 4.74 1.35 -6.41
C SER A 156 5.83 1.18 -7.45
N SER A 157 5.52 1.59 -8.68
CA SER A 157 6.50 1.69 -9.75
C SER A 157 7.15 3.08 -9.73
N PRO A 158 8.49 3.19 -9.64
CA PRO A 158 9.17 4.48 -9.64
C PRO A 158 9.12 5.16 -11.02
N THR A 159 8.75 4.46 -12.10
CA THR A 159 8.70 5.04 -13.46
C THR A 159 7.33 5.51 -13.89
N THR A 160 6.26 4.82 -13.47
CA THR A 160 4.89 5.18 -13.83
C THR A 160 4.14 5.86 -12.70
N GLU A 161 4.74 5.95 -11.51
CA GLU A 161 4.17 6.54 -10.28
C GLU A 161 2.83 5.93 -9.85
N GLY A 162 2.49 4.75 -10.40
CA GLY A 162 1.30 4.00 -10.01
C GLY A 162 1.58 3.04 -8.86
N CYS A 163 0.56 2.78 -8.05
CA CYS A 163 0.56 1.79 -6.99
C CYS A 163 -0.10 0.50 -7.46
N VAL A 164 0.38 -0.61 -6.92
CA VAL A 164 -0.22 -1.92 -7.13
C VAL A 164 -1.55 -1.97 -6.40
N GLN A 165 -2.58 -2.45 -7.09
CA GLN A 165 -3.93 -2.63 -6.53
C GLN A 165 -4.41 -4.06 -6.76
N LEU A 166 -4.95 -4.64 -5.70
CA LEU A 166 -5.68 -5.89 -5.74
C LEU A 166 -6.97 -5.76 -6.56
N GLY A 167 -7.26 -6.81 -7.33
CA GLY A 167 -8.58 -7.04 -7.88
C GLY A 167 -9.60 -7.34 -6.78
N LEU A 168 -10.88 -7.40 -7.15
CA LEU A 168 -11.99 -7.71 -6.23
C LEU A 168 -11.93 -9.13 -5.66
N ASN A 169 -11.15 -10.03 -6.28
CA ASN A 169 -10.98 -11.41 -5.84
C ASN A 169 -9.67 -11.99 -6.38
N LYS A 170 -9.31 -13.19 -5.90
CA LYS A 170 -8.11 -13.95 -6.25
C LYS A 170 -8.00 -14.38 -7.72
N THR A 171 -8.95 -14.04 -8.60
CA THR A 171 -8.90 -14.40 -10.03
C THR A 171 -8.66 -13.21 -10.95
N GLN A 172 -8.78 -11.99 -10.43
CA GLN A 172 -8.56 -10.76 -11.19
C GLN A 172 -7.11 -10.32 -11.05
N PRO A 173 -6.40 -9.93 -12.12
CA PRO A 173 -4.97 -9.63 -12.05
C PRO A 173 -4.66 -8.38 -11.21
N LEU A 174 -3.43 -8.32 -10.67
CA LEU A 174 -2.91 -7.14 -9.97
C LEU A 174 -2.71 -6.09 -11.05
N THR A 175 -3.18 -4.88 -10.79
CA THR A 175 -3.07 -3.77 -11.75
C THR A 175 -2.34 -2.60 -11.13
N LEU A 176 -1.75 -1.78 -11.98
CA LEU A 176 -1.22 -0.49 -11.56
C LEU A 176 -2.29 0.59 -11.69
N VAL A 177 -2.45 1.43 -10.68
CA VAL A 177 -3.45 2.50 -10.62
C VAL A 177 -2.82 3.74 -9.96
N PRO A 178 -3.46 4.92 -10.03
CA PRO A 178 -3.03 6.06 -9.22
C PRO A 178 -2.98 5.70 -7.73
N CYS A 179 -1.90 6.09 -7.06
CA CYS A 179 -1.69 5.81 -5.64
C CYS A 179 -2.74 6.51 -4.77
N SER A 180 -3.34 5.73 -3.85
CA SER A 180 -4.28 6.20 -2.85
C SER A 180 -4.00 5.53 -1.52
N ARG A 181 -3.44 6.29 -0.56
CA ARG A 181 -3.12 5.79 0.80
C ARG A 181 -4.34 5.32 1.59
N ARG A 182 -5.56 5.71 1.17
CA ARG A 182 -6.80 5.32 1.84
C ARG A 182 -7.47 4.11 1.19
N ASP A 183 -6.91 3.60 0.09
CA ASP A 183 -7.46 2.44 -0.58
C ASP A 183 -6.86 1.16 0.02
N GLU A 184 -7.70 0.42 0.75
CA GLU A 184 -7.35 -0.87 1.34
C GLU A 184 -6.91 -1.93 0.31
N LYS A 185 -7.22 -1.75 -0.98
CA LYS A 185 -6.75 -2.63 -2.06
C LYS A 185 -5.31 -2.35 -2.47
N GLN A 186 -4.73 -1.24 -2.00
CA GLN A 186 -3.34 -0.84 -2.22
C GLN A 186 -2.49 -0.99 -0.94
N SER A 187 -3.06 -1.53 0.15
CA SER A 187 -2.37 -1.81 1.41
C SER A 187 -1.95 -3.27 1.49
N PHE A 188 -0.67 -3.49 1.80
CA PHE A 188 -0.05 -4.81 1.88
C PHE A 188 0.70 -5.00 3.20
N GLN A 189 0.83 -6.26 3.59
CA GLN A 189 1.64 -6.77 4.68
C GLN A 189 2.71 -7.72 4.12
N PHE A 190 3.87 -7.73 4.75
CA PHE A 190 5.00 -8.56 4.38
C PHE A 190 5.33 -9.51 5.52
N TRP A 191 5.36 -10.80 5.21
CA TRP A 191 5.60 -11.86 6.19
C TRP A 191 6.82 -12.68 5.80
N THR A 192 7.69 -12.98 6.74
CA THR A 192 8.84 -13.89 6.53
C THR A 192 8.38 -15.33 6.41
N ALA A 193 9.21 -16.16 5.79
CA ALA A 193 8.96 -17.59 5.65
C ALA A 193 8.92 -18.32 7.00
N ASN A 194 8.03 -19.30 7.15
CA ASN A 194 8.06 -20.29 8.22
C ASN A 194 9.26 -21.24 8.01
N ALA A 195 10.04 -21.56 9.05
CA ALA A 195 11.18 -22.50 8.97
C ALA A 195 10.83 -23.84 8.31
N THR A 196 9.61 -24.35 8.54
CA THR A 196 9.16 -25.61 7.92
C THR A 196 8.99 -25.53 6.40
N ALA A 197 8.81 -24.34 5.82
CA ALA A 197 8.82 -24.12 4.37
C ALA A 197 10.24 -24.06 3.78
N ARG A 198 11.28 -23.91 4.62
CA ARG A 198 12.70 -23.86 4.22
C ARG A 198 13.34 -25.24 4.05
N GLY A 199 12.61 -26.33 4.36
CA GLY A 199 13.12 -27.70 4.25
C GLY A 199 14.11 -28.09 5.34
N GLU A 200 14.08 -27.42 6.49
CA GLU A 200 14.81 -27.80 7.72
C GLU A 200 13.98 -28.72 8.63
#